data_AF-A0A060CC41-F1
#
_entry.id   AF-A0A060CC41-F1
#
_cell.length_a   1.000
_cell.length_b   1.000
_cell.length_c   1.000
_cell.angle_alpha   90.00
_cell.angle_beta   90.00
_cell.angle_gamma   90.00
#
_symmetry.space_group_name_H-M   'P 1'
#
loop_
_entity.id
_entity.type
_entity.pdbx_description
1 polymer ?
#
loop_
_entity_poly.entity_id
_entity_poly.type
_entity_poly.pdbx_seq_one_letter_code
_entity_poly.pdbx_strand_id
1 'polypeptide(L)'
;EVAAIEERLLRMYADPALDTKPELLERRGGAFYSEAAVDLVASLSAGRGDVQVVNVRNGDRLPFLPPEAVIEVPARVTAAGADPLPVDPVEPLFAGLIAHVTAYEELALEARSKEVSTG
;
A
#
# COMPACT_ATOMS: atom_id res chain seq x y z
N GLU A 1 -6.71 -2.29 22.32
CA GLU A 1 -7.73 -3.14 21.67
C GLU A 1 -7.12 -4.16 20.72
N VAL A 2 -6.35 -3.74 19.70
CA VAL A 2 -5.66 -4.64 18.74
C VAL A 2 -4.75 -5.67 19.42
N ALA A 3 -3.92 -5.27 20.39
CA ALA A 3 -3.02 -6.20 21.09
C ALA A 3 -3.76 -7.34 21.81
N ALA A 4 -4.96 -7.08 22.35
CA ALA A 4 -5.78 -8.11 22.99
C ALA A 4 -6.42 -9.07 21.98
N ILE A 5 -6.75 -8.57 20.77
CA ILE A 5 -7.21 -9.39 19.64
C ILE A 5 -6.08 -10.32 19.20
N GLU A 6 -4.86 -9.81 19.05
CA GLU A 6 -3.69 -10.62 18.67
C GLU A 6 -3.37 -11.71 19.68
N GLU A 7 -3.34 -11.39 20.98
CA GLU A 7 -3.07 -12.38 22.03
C GLU A 7 -4.10 -13.52 22.02
N ARG A 8 -5.37 -13.18 21.76
CA ARG A 8 -6.45 -14.17 21.68
C ARG A 8 -6.37 -15.00 20.41
N LEU A 9 -6.01 -14.42 19.28
CA LEU A 9 -5.74 -15.15 18.03
C LEU A 9 -4.58 -16.13 18.18
N LEU A 10 -3.47 -15.71 18.80
CA LEU A 10 -2.32 -16.58 19.05
C LEU A 10 -2.69 -17.77 19.94
N ARG A 11 -3.52 -17.56 20.96
CA ARG A 11 -4.07 -18.65 21.78
C ARG A 11 -4.95 -19.62 20.99
N MET A 12 -5.76 -19.12 20.06
CA MET A 12 -6.56 -19.97 19.17
C MET A 12 -5.67 -20.79 18.23
N TYR A 13 -4.66 -20.18 17.62
CA TYR A 13 -3.71 -20.87 16.72
C TYR A 13 -2.80 -21.87 17.41
N ALA A 14 -2.76 -21.90 18.75
CA ALA A 14 -2.06 -22.95 19.49
C ALA A 14 -2.81 -24.30 19.50
N ASP A 15 -4.10 -24.31 19.15
CA ASP A 15 -4.88 -25.54 19.02
C ASP A 15 -4.65 -26.19 17.64
N PRO A 16 -4.02 -27.38 17.56
CA PRO A 16 -3.77 -28.06 16.29
C PRO A 16 -5.05 -28.57 15.61
N ALA A 17 -6.19 -28.61 16.31
CA ALA A 17 -7.48 -28.96 15.73
C ALA A 17 -8.15 -27.78 14.99
N LEU A 18 -7.61 -26.56 15.11
CA LEU A 18 -8.14 -25.39 14.43
C LEU A 18 -7.76 -25.42 12.93
N ASP A 19 -8.73 -25.77 12.09
CA ASP A 19 -8.58 -25.93 10.64
C ASP A 19 -9.35 -24.87 9.82
N THR A 20 -9.98 -23.91 10.51
CA THR A 20 -10.76 -22.83 9.89
C THR A 20 -10.24 -21.46 10.29
N LYS A 21 -10.37 -20.47 9.40
CA LYS A 21 -9.98 -19.07 9.65
C LYS A 21 -10.82 -18.51 10.80
N PRO A 22 -10.22 -18.08 11.93
CA PRO A 22 -10.99 -17.49 13.03
C PRO A 22 -11.73 -16.22 12.61
N GLU A 23 -13.02 -16.12 12.93
CA GLU A 23 -13.80 -14.88 12.71
C GLU A 23 -13.18 -13.67 13.43
N LEU A 24 -12.51 -13.91 14.57
CA LEU A 24 -11.80 -12.87 15.32
C LEU A 24 -10.72 -12.17 14.48
N LEU A 25 -10.15 -12.85 13.48
CA LEU A 25 -9.12 -12.28 12.61
C LEU A 25 -9.66 -11.12 11.76
N GLU A 26 -10.95 -11.15 11.42
CA GLU A 26 -11.59 -10.08 10.63
C GLU A 26 -11.64 -8.75 11.39
N ARG A 27 -11.61 -8.81 12.73
CA ARG A 27 -11.60 -7.61 13.60
C ARG A 27 -10.23 -6.97 13.75
N ARG A 28 -9.15 -7.57 13.20
CA ARG A 28 -7.79 -7.01 13.23
C ARG A 28 -7.62 -5.82 12.27
N GLY A 29 -8.61 -5.56 11.40
CA GLY A 29 -8.47 -4.61 10.28
C GLY A 29 -7.64 -5.24 9.14
N GLY A 30 -7.94 -4.87 7.89
CA GLY A 30 -7.21 -5.38 6.73
C GLY A 30 -7.68 -6.73 6.17
N ALA A 31 -8.94 -7.13 6.42
CA ALA A 31 -9.50 -8.39 5.91
C ALA A 31 -9.37 -8.58 4.38
N PHE A 32 -9.38 -7.48 3.62
CA PHE A 32 -9.23 -7.47 2.15
C PHE A 32 -7.77 -7.34 1.67
N TYR A 33 -6.82 -7.05 2.57
CA TYR A 33 -5.43 -6.86 2.19
C TYR A 33 -4.80 -8.15 1.66
N SER A 34 -5.13 -9.30 2.26
CA SER A 34 -4.62 -10.60 1.80
C SER A 34 -5.08 -10.94 0.38
N GLU A 35 -6.32 -10.58 0.04
CA GLU A 35 -6.85 -10.82 -1.30
C GLU A 35 -6.17 -9.91 -2.32
N ALA A 36 -6.09 -8.60 -2.05
CA ALA A 36 -5.37 -7.65 -2.91
C ALA A 36 -3.90 -8.04 -3.10
N ALA A 37 -3.21 -8.48 -2.04
CA ALA A 37 -1.81 -8.90 -2.12
C ALA A 37 -1.63 -10.17 -2.96
N VAL A 38 -2.47 -11.19 -2.75
CA VAL A 38 -2.40 -12.45 -3.53
C VAL A 38 -2.74 -12.19 -4.99
N ASP A 39 -3.73 -11.35 -5.26
CA ASP A 39 -4.16 -11.00 -6.61
C ASP A 39 -3.06 -10.21 -7.35
N LEU A 40 -2.40 -9.26 -6.68
CA LEU A 40 -1.24 -8.56 -7.23
C LEU A 40 -0.09 -9.52 -7.55
N VAL A 41 0.25 -10.44 -6.64
CA VAL A 41 1.29 -11.46 -6.87
C VAL A 41 0.93 -12.35 -8.06
N ALA A 42 -0.34 -12.75 -8.19
CA ALA A 42 -0.80 -13.55 -9.31
C ALA A 42 -0.64 -12.79 -10.64
N SER A 43 -0.96 -11.50 -10.70
CA SER A 43 -0.80 -10.68 -11.90
C SER A 43 0.65 -10.45 -12.29
N LEU A 44 1.52 -10.19 -11.32
CA LEU A 44 2.95 -10.05 -11.54
C LEU A 44 3.59 -11.38 -11.99
N SER A 45 3.07 -12.51 -11.50
CA SER A 45 3.63 -13.83 -11.85
C SER A 45 3.13 -14.36 -13.19
N ALA A 46 1.83 -14.23 -13.46
CA ALA A 46 1.20 -14.80 -14.65
C ALA A 46 1.01 -13.79 -15.79
N GLY A 47 1.31 -12.50 -15.56
CA GLY A 47 1.14 -11.45 -16.55
C GLY A 47 -0.32 -11.23 -16.95
N ARG A 48 -1.26 -11.31 -15.99
CA ARG A 48 -2.71 -11.26 -16.25
C ARG A 48 -3.17 -9.97 -16.95
N GLY A 49 -2.47 -8.85 -16.77
CA GLY A 49 -2.76 -7.59 -17.46
C GLY A 49 -4.01 -6.87 -16.97
N ASP A 50 -4.54 -7.28 -15.83
CA ASP A 50 -5.65 -6.66 -15.10
C ASP A 50 -5.23 -5.33 -14.46
N VAL A 51 -6.23 -4.56 -14.05
CA VAL A 51 -6.04 -3.23 -13.45
C VAL A 51 -6.24 -3.33 -11.94
N GLN A 52 -5.25 -2.88 -11.19
CA GLN A 52 -5.26 -2.84 -9.73
C GLN A 52 -4.81 -1.47 -9.24
N VAL A 53 -5.31 -1.03 -8.09
CA VAL A 53 -4.85 0.22 -7.45
C VAL A 53 -3.61 -0.10 -6.63
N VAL A 54 -2.48 0.49 -6.99
CA VAL A 54 -1.17 0.18 -6.41
C VAL A 54 -0.33 1.43 -6.21
N ASN A 55 0.62 1.35 -5.27
CA ASN A 55 1.61 2.39 -5.05
C ASN A 55 2.73 2.27 -6.08
N VAL A 56 2.92 3.32 -6.90
CA VAL A 56 3.90 3.38 -7.98
C VAL A 56 4.58 4.75 -8.01
N ARG A 57 5.68 4.86 -8.77
CA ARG A 57 6.35 6.14 -9.00
C ARG A 57 5.45 7.06 -9.83
N ASN A 58 5.35 8.32 -9.42
CA ASN A 58 4.48 9.33 -10.02
C ASN A 58 4.78 9.57 -11.51
N GLY A 59 6.05 9.78 -11.87
CA GLY A 59 6.41 10.22 -13.21
C GLY A 59 5.76 11.56 -13.54
N ASP A 60 4.80 11.56 -14.46
CA ASP A 60 4.02 12.74 -14.87
C ASP A 60 2.53 12.66 -14.52
N ARG A 61 2.10 11.65 -13.74
CA ARG A 61 0.68 11.36 -13.50
C ARG A 61 -0.02 12.42 -12.67
N LEU A 62 0.60 12.86 -11.58
CA LEU A 62 0.15 13.98 -10.76
C LEU A 62 1.16 15.13 -10.90
N PRO A 63 0.90 16.11 -11.78
CA PRO A 63 1.89 17.13 -12.16
C PRO A 63 2.22 18.14 -11.05
N PHE A 64 1.48 18.13 -9.95
CA PHE A 64 1.74 18.95 -8.76
C PHE A 64 2.66 18.25 -7.74
N LEU A 65 3.12 17.03 -8.03
CA LEU A 65 4.09 16.30 -7.21
C LEU A 65 5.40 16.07 -8.00
N PRO A 66 6.53 15.87 -7.31
CA PRO A 66 7.78 15.45 -7.96
C PRO A 66 7.62 14.11 -8.70
N PRO A 67 8.40 13.86 -9.77
CA PRO A 67 8.30 12.62 -10.54
C PRO A 67 8.69 11.36 -9.74
N GLU A 68 9.49 11.51 -8.69
CA GLU A 68 9.92 10.45 -7.79
C GLU A 68 8.94 10.14 -6.66
N ALA A 69 7.92 10.98 -6.44
CA ALA A 69 6.90 10.75 -5.42
C ALA A 69 6.21 9.40 -5.65
N VAL A 70 5.81 8.74 -4.55
CA VAL A 70 4.98 7.54 -4.62
C VAL A 70 3.52 7.97 -4.62
N ILE A 71 2.74 7.44 -5.56
CA ILE A 71 1.31 7.70 -5.70
C ILE A 71 0.54 6.38 -5.73
N GLU A 72 -0.69 6.37 -5.22
CA GLU A 72 -1.58 5.23 -5.27
C GLU A 72 -2.65 5.45 -6.34
N VAL A 73 -2.54 4.76 -7.48
CA VAL A 73 -3.40 4.97 -8.65
C VAL A 73 -3.70 3.65 -9.36
N PRO A 74 -4.76 3.58 -10.19
CA PRO A 74 -4.98 2.43 -11.05
C PRO A 74 -3.79 2.20 -11.98
N ALA A 75 -3.27 0.98 -12.00
CA ALA A 75 -2.18 0.56 -12.87
C ALA A 75 -2.52 -0.76 -13.55
N ARG A 76 -2.08 -0.92 -14.79
CA ARG A 76 -2.10 -2.22 -15.47
C ARG A 76 -0.94 -3.06 -14.95
N VAL A 77 -1.25 -4.22 -14.36
CA VAL A 77 -0.25 -5.11 -13.78
C VAL A 77 0.07 -6.24 -14.75
N THR A 78 1.34 -6.35 -15.14
CA THR A 78 1.85 -7.41 -15.99
C THR A 78 3.09 -8.05 -15.36
N ALA A 79 3.64 -9.08 -16.01
CA ALA A 79 4.92 -9.65 -15.59
C ALA A 79 6.10 -8.66 -15.68
N ALA A 80 5.96 -7.55 -16.40
CA ALA A 80 6.95 -6.48 -16.45
C ALA A 80 6.83 -5.49 -15.27
N GLY A 81 5.78 -5.60 -14.45
CA GLY A 81 5.48 -4.68 -13.36
C GLY A 81 4.14 -3.96 -13.54
N ALA A 82 3.93 -2.93 -12.71
CA ALA A 82 2.74 -2.09 -12.74
C ALA A 82 2.99 -0.82 -13.57
N ASP A 83 2.16 -0.60 -14.59
CA ASP A 83 2.18 0.61 -15.42
C ASP A 83 0.97 1.49 -15.07
N PRO A 84 1.17 2.67 -14.45
CA PRO A 84 0.06 3.54 -14.05
C PRO A 84 -0.76 4.00 -15.25
N LEU A 85 -2.08 3.94 -15.12
CA LEU A 85 -3.01 4.48 -16.11
C LEU A 85 -3.06 6.02 -16.02
N PRO A 86 -3.58 6.71 -17.07
CA PRO A 86 -3.88 8.14 -16.98
C PRO A 86 -4.81 8.45 -15.82
N VAL A 87 -4.52 9.55 -15.12
CA VAL A 87 -5.29 10.02 -13.97
C VAL A 87 -5.94 11.35 -14.35
N ASP A 88 -7.23 11.50 -14.08
CA ASP A 88 -7.92 12.76 -14.31
C ASP A 88 -7.36 13.86 -13.39
N PRO A 89 -7.40 15.14 -13.80
CA PRO A 89 -6.94 16.23 -12.97
C PRO A 89 -7.62 16.23 -11.59
N VAL A 90 -6.81 16.21 -10.55
CA VAL A 90 -7.27 16.28 -9.17
C VAL A 90 -7.70 17.71 -8.83
N GLU A 91 -8.88 17.86 -8.23
CA GLU A 91 -9.40 19.18 -7.84
C GLU A 91 -8.44 19.88 -6.84
N PRO A 92 -8.27 21.22 -6.91
CA PRO A 92 -7.23 21.92 -6.15
C PRO A 92 -7.19 21.65 -4.65
N LEU A 93 -8.35 21.43 -4.02
CA LEU A 93 -8.43 21.12 -2.59
C LEU A 93 -7.73 19.79 -2.27
N PHE A 94 -8.03 18.73 -3.02
CA PHE A 94 -7.43 17.41 -2.81
C PHE A 94 -5.97 17.40 -3.22
N ALA A 95 -5.60 18.10 -4.31
CA ALA A 95 -4.20 18.25 -4.71
C ALA A 95 -3.36 18.91 -3.60
N GLY A 96 -3.90 19.94 -2.93
CA GLY A 96 -3.26 20.57 -1.78
C GLY A 96 -3.06 19.63 -0.59
N LEU A 97 -4.06 18.79 -0.28
CA LEU A 97 -3.96 17.79 0.79
C LEU A 97 -2.90 16.73 0.49
N ILE A 98 -2.88 16.20 -0.74
CA ILE A 98 -1.90 15.21 -1.18
C ILE A 98 -0.49 15.79 -1.10
N ALA A 99 -0.27 16.97 -1.68
CA ALA A 99 1.03 17.63 -1.68
C ALA A 99 1.54 17.92 -0.26
N HIS A 100 0.65 18.27 0.68
CA HIS A 100 1.03 18.51 2.07
C HIS A 100 1.54 17.22 2.75
N VAL A 101 0.88 16.09 2.51
CA VAL A 101 1.31 14.79 3.05
C VAL A 101 2.64 14.34 2.43
N THR A 102 2.79 14.46 1.11
CA THR A 102 4.05 14.13 0.43
C THR A 102 5.22 14.97 0.97
N ALA A 103 5.03 16.27 1.17
CA ALA A 103 6.07 17.12 1.74
C ALA A 103 6.45 16.72 3.18
N TYR A 104 5.47 16.30 3.98
CA TYR A 104 5.72 15.76 5.32
C TYR A 104 6.54 14.45 5.26
N GLU A 105 6.23 13.55 4.34
CA GLU A 105 6.96 12.29 4.16
C GLU A 105 8.42 12.53 3.73
N GLU A 106 8.66 13.47 2.82
CA GLU A 106 10.01 13.87 2.40
C GLU A 106 10.83 14.43 3.57
N LEU A 107 10.24 15.30 4.40
CA LEU A 107 10.91 15.82 5.59
C LEU A 107 11.23 14.72 6.60
N ALA A 108 10.34 13.75 6.78
CA ALA A 108 10.60 12.60 7.66
C ALA A 108 11.76 11.74 7.13
N LEU A 109 11.85 11.53 5.82
CA LEU A 109 12.97 10.84 5.18
C LEU A 109 14.29 11.60 5.33
N GLU A 110 14.27 12.93 5.15
CA GLU A 110 15.44 13.79 5.31
C GLU A 110 15.95 13.81 6.75
N ALA A 111 15.05 13.89 7.74
CA ALA A 111 15.43 13.86 9.14
C ALA A 111 16.16 12.55 9.49
N ARG A 112 15.63 11.41 9.04
CA ARG A 112 16.26 10.10 9.24
C ARG A 112 17.62 9.98 8.55
N SER A 113 17.76 10.50 7.33
CA SER A 113 19.03 10.39 6.58
C SER A 113 20.15 11.23 7.19
N LYS A 114 19.81 12.39 7.79
CA LYS A 114 20.75 13.22 8.55
C LYS A 114 21.24 12.56 9.85
N GLU A 115 20.38 11.80 10.54
CA GLU A 115 20.78 11.03 11.72
C GLU A 115 21.82 9.95 11.39
N VAL A 116 21.67 9.25 10.26
CA VAL A 116 22.61 8.20 9.82
C VAL A 116 23.98 8.75 9.40
N SER A 117 24.05 10.00 8.91
CA SER A 117 25.31 10.64 8.52
C SER A 117 26.10 11.24 9.68
N THR A 118 25.53 11.27 10.90
CA THR A 118 26.13 11.93 12.08
C THR A 118 26.60 10.92 13.14
N GLY A 119 26.52 9.61 12.87
CA GLY A 119 27.02 8.53 13.73
C GLY A 119 28.12 7.72 13.04
#